data_AF-A0A6D0Y960-F1
#
_entry.id   AF-A0A6D0Y960-F1
#
_cell.length_a   1.000
_cell.length_b   1.000
_cell.length_c   1.000
_cell.angle_alpha   90.00
_cell.angle_beta   90.00
_cell.angle_gamma   90.00
#
_symmetry.space_group_name_H-M   'P 1'
#
loop_
_entity.id
_entity.type
_entity.pdbx_description
1 polymer ?
#
loop_
_entity_poly.entity_id
_entity_poly.type
_entity_poly.pdbx_seq_one_letter_code
_entity_poly.pdbx_strand_id
1 'polypeptide(L)'
;LAGQSNAMAYGEGLPLPDSYDAPDPRIKQLARRSTVTPGGAACRYNDIIPADHCLHDVQDMSTLNHPRADLSKGQYGCVGQGLHIAKKLLPYIPNNAGILLVPCCRGGSAFTQGAEGTFSESTGASQDSARWGVGKPLYQDLISRTKAALQKNPKNVLLAVCWMQGEFDMSAA
;
A
#
# COMPACT_ATOMS: atom_id res chain seq x y z
N LEU A 1 -1.31 4.81 -4.27
CA LEU A 1 -2.48 3.91 -4.25
C LEU A 1 -3.31 4.35 -3.06
N ALA A 2 -4.59 4.64 -3.27
CA ALA A 2 -5.48 5.09 -2.20
C ALA A 2 -6.92 4.66 -2.48
N GLY A 3 -7.75 4.66 -1.44
CA GLY A 3 -9.12 4.18 -1.50
C GLY A 3 -9.38 3.08 -0.47
N GLN A 4 -10.26 2.13 -0.80
CA GLN A 4 -10.63 1.04 0.10
C GLN A 4 -10.14 -0.34 -0.35
N SER A 5 -10.87 -1.40 -0.01
CA SER A 5 -10.46 -2.80 -0.16
C SER A 5 -9.98 -3.15 -1.58
N ASN A 6 -10.74 -2.76 -2.60
CA ASN A 6 -10.41 -3.06 -3.98
C ASN A 6 -9.20 -2.27 -4.52
N ALA A 7 -8.67 -1.29 -3.77
CA ALA A 7 -7.43 -0.57 -4.09
C ALA A 7 -6.17 -1.25 -3.52
N MET A 8 -6.32 -2.33 -2.75
CA MET A 8 -5.24 -2.95 -1.97
C MET A 8 -5.32 -4.48 -1.96
N ALA A 9 -4.50 -5.12 -1.12
CA ALA A 9 -4.39 -6.56 -1.03
C ALA A 9 -5.64 -7.24 -0.41
N TYR A 10 -6.68 -7.39 -1.22
CA TYR A 10 -7.89 -8.15 -0.90
C TYR A 10 -8.06 -9.40 -1.78
N GLY A 11 -7.16 -9.65 -2.73
CA GLY A 11 -7.14 -10.89 -3.49
C GLY A 11 -6.78 -12.08 -2.60
N GLU A 12 -7.70 -13.03 -2.46
CA GLU A 12 -7.54 -14.19 -1.57
C GLU A 12 -6.77 -15.36 -2.19
N GLY A 13 -6.42 -15.25 -3.47
CA GLY A 13 -5.63 -16.27 -4.17
C GLY A 13 -4.23 -16.44 -3.59
N LEU A 14 -3.64 -17.63 -3.79
CA LEU A 14 -2.29 -17.92 -3.35
C LEU A 14 -1.26 -16.97 -4.00
N PRO A 15 -0.44 -16.25 -3.22
CA PRO A 15 0.65 -15.46 -3.78
C PRO A 15 1.69 -16.33 -4.52
N LEU A 16 2.24 -15.79 -5.60
CA LEU A 16 3.18 -16.46 -6.51
C LEU A 16 4.53 -15.70 -6.58
N PRO A 17 5.29 -15.61 -5.47
CA PRO A 17 6.49 -14.77 -5.34
C PRO A 17 7.65 -15.23 -6.25
N ASP A 18 7.66 -16.48 -6.72
CA ASP A 18 8.65 -16.97 -7.68
C ASP A 18 8.32 -16.59 -9.14
N SER A 19 7.16 -15.94 -9.39
CA SER A 19 6.71 -15.61 -10.75
C SER A 19 6.02 -14.24 -10.83
N TYR A 20 4.68 -14.22 -10.94
CA TYR A 20 3.91 -13.00 -11.20
C TYR A 20 4.06 -11.97 -10.07
N ASP A 21 4.15 -12.44 -8.83
CA ASP A 21 4.25 -11.62 -7.63
C ASP A 21 5.71 -11.35 -7.21
N ALA A 22 6.69 -11.80 -8.01
CA ALA A 22 8.09 -11.56 -7.75
C ALA A 22 8.39 -10.05 -7.64
N PRO A 23 9.04 -9.60 -6.55
CA PRO A 23 9.54 -8.24 -6.43
C PRO A 23 10.52 -7.88 -7.55
N ASP A 24 10.59 -6.59 -7.88
CA ASP A 24 11.57 -6.06 -8.84
C ASP A 24 12.53 -5.09 -8.12
N PRO A 25 13.85 -5.13 -8.38
CA PRO A 25 14.82 -4.25 -7.72
C PRO A 25 14.54 -2.75 -7.96
N ARG A 26 13.87 -2.37 -9.05
CA ARG A 26 13.50 -0.99 -9.40
C ARG A 26 12.11 -0.59 -8.90
N ILE A 27 11.36 -1.49 -8.28
CA ILE A 27 10.03 -1.18 -7.72
C ILE A 27 10.12 -1.22 -6.20
N LYS A 28 9.81 -0.08 -5.58
CA LYS A 28 9.88 0.13 -4.14
C LYS A 28 8.53 0.63 -3.61
N GLN A 29 8.37 0.59 -2.30
CA GLN A 29 7.24 1.22 -1.61
C GLN A 29 7.71 2.00 -0.37
N LEU A 30 6.88 2.93 0.10
CA LEU A 30 7.07 3.53 1.42
C LEU A 30 6.52 2.59 2.51
N ALA A 31 7.38 2.22 3.45
CA ALA A 31 7.03 1.36 4.57
C ALA A 31 6.01 2.00 5.52
N ARG A 32 5.15 1.15 6.12
CA ARG A 32 4.33 1.44 7.29
C ARG A 32 4.53 0.46 8.46
N ARG A 33 4.53 -0.85 8.17
CA ARG A 33 4.76 -1.92 9.16
C ARG A 33 6.13 -1.80 9.86
N SER A 34 6.30 -2.54 10.95
CA SER A 34 7.57 -2.63 11.69
C SER A 34 8.63 -3.48 11.00
N THR A 35 8.23 -4.36 10.07
CA THR A 35 9.13 -5.19 9.27
C THR A 35 8.74 -5.16 7.79
N VAL A 36 9.71 -5.38 6.89
CA VAL A 36 9.54 -5.35 5.44
C VAL A 36 8.58 -6.44 4.97
N THR A 37 8.71 -7.64 5.53
CA THR A 37 7.81 -8.79 5.38
C THR A 37 7.50 -9.35 6.77
N PRO A 38 6.48 -10.21 6.96
CA PRO A 38 6.27 -10.89 8.23
C PRO A 38 7.53 -11.66 8.66
N GLY A 39 8.07 -11.34 9.84
CA GLY A 39 9.32 -11.93 10.35
C GLY A 39 10.61 -11.48 9.63
N GLY A 40 10.52 -10.55 8.69
CA GLY A 40 11.65 -10.02 7.92
C GLY A 40 12.42 -8.91 8.64
N ALA A 41 13.30 -8.24 7.88
CA ALA A 41 14.08 -7.12 8.38
C ALA A 41 13.20 -5.98 8.90
N ALA A 42 13.65 -5.31 9.96
CA ALA A 42 12.96 -4.15 10.50
C ALA A 42 12.94 -2.99 9.50
N CYS A 43 11.85 -2.23 9.48
CA CYS A 43 11.73 -0.97 8.75
C CYS A 43 10.98 0.06 9.59
N ARG A 44 11.18 1.34 9.28
CA ARG A 44 10.50 2.47 9.90
C ARG A 44 9.48 3.08 8.93
N TYR A 45 8.52 3.82 9.49
CA TYR A 45 7.55 4.55 8.69
C TYR A 45 8.26 5.44 7.64
N ASN A 46 7.84 5.32 6.38
CA ASN A 46 8.42 6.00 5.20
C ASN A 46 9.87 5.62 4.83
N ASP A 47 10.38 4.49 5.31
CA ASP A 47 11.56 3.87 4.70
C ASP A 47 11.23 3.39 3.28
N ILE A 48 12.23 3.44 2.39
CA ILE A 48 12.11 2.89 1.03
C ILE A 48 12.47 1.41 1.10
N ILE A 49 11.48 0.55 0.89
CA ILE A 49 11.62 -0.91 0.97
C ILE A 49 11.19 -1.57 -0.35
N PRO A 50 11.56 -2.84 -0.62
CA PRO A 50 11.02 -3.57 -1.75
C PRO A 50 9.48 -3.57 -1.76
N ALA A 51 8.89 -3.43 -2.95
CA ALA A 51 7.47 -3.69 -3.15
C ALA A 51 7.25 -5.16 -3.47
N ASP A 52 6.23 -5.75 -2.88
CA ASP A 52 5.73 -7.09 -3.19
C ASP A 52 4.20 -7.08 -3.36
N HIS A 53 3.56 -8.24 -3.42
CA HIS A 53 2.12 -8.39 -3.64
C HIS A 53 1.25 -7.84 -2.51
N CYS A 54 1.78 -7.65 -1.29
CA CYS A 54 1.02 -7.21 -0.13
C CYS A 54 1.62 -5.92 0.46
N LEU A 55 1.30 -4.80 -0.20
CA LEU A 55 1.85 -3.47 0.13
C LEU A 55 1.49 -2.96 1.54
N HIS A 56 2.27 -2.00 2.04
CA HIS A 56 2.15 -1.40 3.37
C HIS A 56 1.04 -0.32 3.43
N ASP A 57 -0.18 -0.69 3.04
CA ASP A 57 -1.39 0.13 3.17
C ASP A 57 -1.73 0.42 4.66
N VAL A 58 -2.74 1.25 4.94
CA VAL A 58 -3.12 1.59 6.32
C VAL A 58 -3.58 0.36 7.09
N GLN A 59 -4.28 -0.56 6.41
CA GLN A 59 -4.63 -1.86 6.95
C GLN A 59 -3.61 -2.90 6.53
N ASP A 60 -3.09 -3.64 7.51
CA ASP A 60 -2.15 -4.73 7.29
C ASP A 60 -2.88 -6.02 6.92
N MET A 61 -2.70 -6.47 5.67
CA MET A 61 -3.29 -7.70 5.13
C MET A 61 -2.29 -8.86 5.10
N SER A 62 -1.07 -8.67 5.64
CA SER A 62 0.03 -9.63 5.48
C SER A 62 -0.06 -10.86 6.38
N THR A 63 -0.96 -10.84 7.36
CA THR A 63 -1.21 -11.97 8.28
C THR A 63 -2.38 -12.85 7.82
N LEU A 64 -3.11 -12.43 6.79
CA LEU A 64 -4.28 -13.14 6.24
C LEU A 64 -3.84 -14.09 5.13
N ASN A 65 -3.31 -15.24 5.53
CA ASN A 65 -2.69 -16.20 4.61
C ASN A 65 -3.72 -17.11 3.94
N HIS A 66 -3.48 -17.44 2.67
CA HIS A 66 -4.19 -18.51 1.98
C HIS A 66 -3.96 -19.87 2.72
N PRO A 67 -4.96 -20.76 2.81
CA PRO A 67 -4.83 -22.04 3.55
C PRO A 67 -3.72 -22.99 3.05
N ARG A 68 -3.24 -22.78 1.83
CA ARG A 68 -2.14 -23.55 1.21
C ARG A 68 -0.84 -22.77 1.07
N ALA A 69 -0.70 -21.64 1.77
CA ALA A 69 0.51 -20.84 1.73
C ALA A 69 1.71 -21.57 2.36
N ASP A 70 2.84 -21.55 1.66
CA ASP A 70 4.15 -21.87 2.23
C ASP A 70 4.85 -20.56 2.62
N LEU A 71 4.80 -20.23 3.91
CA LEU A 71 5.37 -18.97 4.43
C LEU A 71 6.89 -18.92 4.29
N SER A 72 7.58 -20.07 4.22
CA SER A 72 9.02 -20.11 3.98
C SER A 72 9.41 -19.62 2.58
N LYS A 73 8.44 -19.60 1.66
CA LYS A 73 8.58 -19.09 0.28
C LYS A 73 8.07 -17.67 0.12
N GLY A 74 7.69 -16.98 1.20
CA GLY A 74 7.14 -15.64 1.12
C GLY A 74 5.69 -15.57 0.61
N GLN A 75 4.94 -16.67 0.65
CA GLN A 75 3.52 -16.70 0.24
C GLN A 75 2.57 -16.16 1.31
N TYR A 76 2.94 -15.06 1.96
CA TYR A 76 2.18 -14.48 3.06
C TYR A 76 1.06 -13.55 2.55
N GLY A 77 0.01 -13.39 3.34
CA GLY A 77 -1.03 -12.39 3.12
C GLY A 77 -1.89 -12.57 1.87
N CYS A 78 -2.68 -11.54 1.60
CA CYS A 78 -3.48 -11.37 0.39
C CYS A 78 -2.66 -10.72 -0.75
N VAL A 79 -3.22 -10.70 -1.95
CA VAL A 79 -2.60 -10.13 -3.16
C VAL A 79 -3.31 -8.84 -3.57
N GLY A 80 -2.54 -7.78 -3.83
CA GLY A 80 -3.00 -6.49 -4.37
C GLY A 80 -2.31 -6.12 -5.68
N GLN A 81 -2.97 -5.32 -6.50
CA GLN A 81 -2.57 -5.00 -7.88
C GLN A 81 -1.42 -3.98 -7.99
N GLY A 82 -1.01 -3.34 -6.89
CA GLY A 82 -0.06 -2.23 -6.92
C GLY A 82 1.31 -2.60 -7.50
N LEU A 83 1.84 -3.78 -7.14
CA LEU A 83 3.06 -4.32 -7.72
C LEU A 83 2.90 -4.54 -9.23
N HIS A 84 1.79 -5.15 -9.66
CA HIS A 84 1.57 -5.51 -11.06
C HIS A 84 1.38 -4.28 -11.95
N ILE A 85 0.72 -3.22 -11.45
CA ILE A 85 0.67 -1.92 -12.12
C ILE A 85 2.09 -1.39 -12.33
N ALA A 86 2.91 -1.38 -11.28
CA ALA A 86 4.29 -0.92 -11.39
C ALA A 86 5.12 -1.76 -12.37
N LYS A 87 5.04 -3.09 -12.32
CA LYS A 87 5.74 -3.99 -13.26
C LYS A 87 5.34 -3.72 -14.70
N LYS A 88 4.06 -3.44 -14.97
CA LYS A 88 3.58 -3.10 -16.31
C LYS A 88 4.00 -1.71 -16.79
N LEU A 89 4.22 -0.76 -15.87
CA LEU A 89 4.71 0.58 -16.21
C LEU A 89 6.23 0.64 -16.38
N LEU A 90 6.98 -0.23 -15.70
CA LEU A 90 8.44 -0.19 -15.64
C LEU A 90 9.14 -0.19 -17.03
N PRO A 91 8.67 -0.91 -18.06
CA PRO A 91 9.27 -0.85 -19.41
C PRO A 91 9.13 0.50 -20.11
N TYR A 92 8.23 1.37 -19.64
CA TYR A 92 7.93 2.67 -20.26
C TYR A 92 8.65 3.84 -19.58
N ILE A 93 9.51 3.59 -18.58
CA ILE A 93 10.31 4.61 -17.91
C ILE A 93 11.82 4.39 -18.17
N PRO A 94 12.66 5.45 -18.07
CA PRO A 94 14.10 5.32 -18.26
C PRO A 94 14.74 4.22 -17.40
N ASN A 95 15.76 3.53 -17.93
CA ASN A 95 16.44 2.43 -17.24
C ASN A 95 17.11 2.84 -15.92
N ASN A 96 17.49 4.11 -15.78
CA ASN A 96 18.05 4.68 -14.56
C ASN A 96 16.99 5.20 -13.57
N ALA A 97 15.70 4.99 -13.86
CA ALA A 97 14.58 5.32 -12.99
C ALA A 97 13.92 4.06 -12.44
N GLY A 98 13.25 4.19 -11.29
CA GLY A 98 12.41 3.16 -10.69
C GLY A 98 11.02 3.70 -10.37
N ILE A 99 10.16 2.83 -9.83
CA ILE A 99 8.81 3.18 -9.38
C ILE A 99 8.76 3.13 -7.87
N LEU A 100 8.35 4.23 -7.24
CA LEU A 100 8.08 4.29 -5.80
C LEU A 100 6.57 4.32 -5.57
N LEU A 101 6.04 3.23 -5.03
CA LEU A 101 4.65 3.09 -4.64
C LEU A 101 4.42 3.75 -3.27
N VAL A 102 3.31 4.48 -3.16
CA VAL A 102 2.85 5.10 -1.92
C VAL A 102 1.51 4.46 -1.56
N PRO A 103 1.50 3.36 -0.78
CA PRO A 103 0.28 2.68 -0.35
C PRO A 103 -0.37 3.40 0.84
N CYS A 104 -1.65 3.76 0.67
CA CYS A 104 -2.47 4.55 1.60
C CYS A 104 -3.93 4.07 1.64
N CYS A 105 -4.20 2.82 1.27
CA CYS A 105 -5.56 2.27 1.22
C CYS A 105 -6.03 1.78 2.59
N ARG A 106 -7.35 1.69 2.77
CA ARG A 106 -7.97 1.12 3.97
C ARG A 106 -9.28 0.41 3.64
N GLY A 107 -9.37 -0.90 3.82
CA GLY A 107 -10.61 -1.64 3.60
C GLY A 107 -11.79 -1.13 4.43
N GLY A 108 -12.99 -1.06 3.85
CA GLY A 108 -14.19 -0.56 4.54
C GLY A 108 -14.16 0.93 4.89
N SER A 109 -13.22 1.71 4.33
CA SER A 109 -13.21 3.16 4.50
C SER A 109 -14.22 3.84 3.58
N ALA A 110 -14.87 4.90 4.08
CA ALA A 110 -15.89 5.65 3.34
C ALA A 110 -15.78 7.16 3.59
N PHE A 111 -16.48 7.97 2.81
CA PHE A 111 -16.65 9.41 3.09
C PHE A 111 -17.79 9.68 4.08
N THR A 112 -18.88 8.92 3.98
CA THR A 112 -20.13 9.13 4.72
C THR A 112 -20.20 8.38 6.05
N GLN A 113 -19.37 7.35 6.23
CA GLN A 113 -19.34 6.52 7.43
C GLN A 113 -17.91 6.10 7.83
N GLY A 114 -17.78 5.37 8.94
CA GLY A 114 -16.50 4.92 9.48
C GLY A 114 -15.91 5.87 10.53
N ALA A 115 -15.07 5.29 11.39
CA ALA A 115 -14.36 6.00 12.45
C ALA A 115 -13.31 6.96 11.86
N GLU A 116 -13.07 8.09 12.50
CA GLU A 116 -12.06 9.04 12.04
C GLU A 116 -10.65 8.50 12.25
N GLY A 117 -10.39 7.86 13.38
CA GLY A 117 -9.06 7.45 13.82
C GLY A 117 -8.20 8.65 14.21
N THR A 118 -6.88 8.48 14.15
CA THR A 118 -5.89 9.52 14.46
C THR A 118 -4.79 9.55 13.41
N PHE A 119 -4.09 10.68 13.32
CA PHE A 119 -2.90 10.84 12.48
C PHE A 119 -1.70 11.22 13.35
N SER A 120 -0.55 10.63 13.04
CA SER A 120 0.74 10.99 13.59
C SER A 120 1.76 11.17 12.47
N GLU A 121 2.65 12.16 12.58
CA GLU A 121 3.72 12.36 11.60
C GLU A 121 4.73 11.19 11.59
N SER A 122 4.86 10.46 12.72
CA SER A 122 5.84 9.38 12.87
C SER A 122 5.32 8.00 12.47
N THR A 123 3.99 7.82 12.43
CA THR A 123 3.38 6.50 12.18
C THR A 123 2.23 6.53 11.15
N GLY A 124 1.82 7.72 10.71
CA GLY A 124 0.72 7.91 9.77
C GLY A 124 -0.66 7.78 10.39
N ALA A 125 -1.65 7.48 9.54
CA ALA A 125 -3.00 7.13 9.97
C ALA A 125 -3.02 5.87 10.85
N SER A 126 -3.82 5.90 11.91
CA SER A 126 -4.04 4.75 12.79
C SER A 126 -4.86 3.66 12.11
N GLN A 127 -4.73 2.41 12.58
CA GLN A 127 -5.39 1.24 11.99
C GLN A 127 -6.94 1.35 11.97
N ASP A 128 -7.52 2.02 12.96
CA ASP A 128 -8.95 2.28 13.09
C ASP A 128 -9.46 3.46 12.24
N SER A 129 -8.57 4.21 11.59
CA SER A 129 -8.96 5.26 10.64
C SER A 129 -9.73 4.64 9.49
N ALA A 130 -10.99 5.03 9.29
CA ALA A 130 -11.89 4.51 8.26
C ALA A 130 -12.73 5.62 7.58
N ARG A 131 -12.44 6.89 7.85
CA ARG A 131 -13.12 8.04 7.26
C ARG A 131 -12.20 8.78 6.28
N TRP A 132 -12.59 8.82 5.01
CA TRP A 132 -12.04 9.75 4.03
C TRP A 132 -12.70 11.12 4.13
N GLY A 133 -11.96 12.17 3.76
CA GLY A 133 -12.43 13.55 3.78
C GLY A 133 -11.30 14.52 4.08
N VAL A 134 -11.44 15.76 3.64
CA VAL A 134 -10.43 16.81 3.89
C VAL A 134 -10.21 16.94 5.39
N GLY A 135 -8.94 16.96 5.80
CA GLY A 135 -8.52 17.05 7.20
C GLY A 135 -8.66 15.75 8.00
N LYS A 136 -9.22 14.66 7.46
CA LYS A 136 -9.31 13.37 8.15
C LYS A 136 -7.97 12.62 8.12
N PRO A 137 -7.70 11.71 9.07
CA PRO A 137 -6.43 11.00 9.14
C PRO A 137 -6.00 10.29 7.85
N LEU A 138 -6.91 9.63 7.13
CA LEU A 138 -6.59 8.99 5.84
C LEU A 138 -6.15 10.01 4.77
N TYR A 139 -6.78 11.19 4.74
CA TYR A 139 -6.39 12.29 3.85
C TYR A 139 -5.00 12.85 4.23
N GLN A 140 -4.77 13.08 5.53
CA GLN A 140 -3.48 13.56 6.03
C GLN A 140 -2.36 12.57 5.70
N ASP A 141 -2.61 11.28 5.86
CA ASP A 141 -1.67 10.20 5.53
C ASP A 141 -1.36 10.13 4.02
N LEU A 142 -2.37 10.22 3.16
CA LEU A 142 -2.18 10.30 1.70
C LEU A 142 -1.27 11.48 1.31
N ILE A 143 -1.57 12.68 1.80
CA ILE A 143 -0.80 13.88 1.46
C ILE A 143 0.60 13.81 2.06
N SER A 144 0.73 13.45 3.33
CA SER A 144 2.02 13.37 4.04
C SER A 144 2.95 12.36 3.37
N ARG A 145 2.49 11.14 3.09
CA ARG A 145 3.32 10.10 2.47
C ARG A 145 3.68 10.42 1.03
N THR A 146 2.77 11.05 0.28
CA THR A 146 3.08 11.52 -1.09
C THR A 146 4.16 12.59 -1.06
N LYS A 147 4.07 13.57 -0.14
CA LYS A 147 5.12 14.57 0.06
C LYS A 147 6.44 13.95 0.49
N ALA A 148 6.41 13.01 1.43
CA ALA A 148 7.60 12.28 1.86
C ALA A 148 8.29 11.57 0.69
N ALA A 149 7.52 10.88 -0.17
CA ALA A 149 8.05 10.24 -1.38
C ALA A 149 8.75 11.24 -2.30
N LEU A 150 8.13 12.39 -2.57
CA LEU A 150 8.73 13.43 -3.43
C LEU A 150 9.96 14.07 -2.80
N GLN A 151 9.99 14.24 -1.48
CA GLN A 151 11.13 14.82 -0.76
C GLN A 151 12.35 13.89 -0.68
N LYS A 152 12.18 12.56 -0.80
CA LYS A 152 13.32 11.61 -0.78
C LYS A 152 14.34 11.87 -1.89
N ASN A 153 13.91 12.39 -3.04
CA ASN A 153 14.79 12.73 -4.15
C ASN A 153 14.14 13.84 -4.99
N PRO A 154 14.83 14.98 -5.23
CA PRO A 154 14.27 16.10 -6.01
C PRO A 154 13.94 15.75 -7.47
N LYS A 155 14.42 14.61 -7.98
CA LYS A 155 14.09 14.09 -9.32
C LYS A 155 12.83 13.22 -9.34
N ASN A 156 12.23 12.93 -8.19
CA ASN A 156 10.98 12.16 -8.14
C ASN A 156 9.85 12.96 -8.79
N VAL A 157 9.03 12.27 -9.57
CA VAL A 157 7.86 12.84 -10.26
C VAL A 157 6.62 12.07 -9.84
N LEU A 158 5.56 12.78 -9.46
CA LEU A 158 4.26 12.17 -9.19
C LEU A 158 3.61 11.80 -10.53
N LEU A 159 3.41 10.50 -10.78
CA LEU A 159 2.77 10.03 -12.00
C LEU A 159 1.24 10.11 -11.93
N ALA A 160 0.65 9.54 -10.88
CA ALA A 160 -0.79 9.46 -10.71
C ALA A 160 -1.17 9.08 -9.27
N VAL A 161 -2.43 9.30 -8.93
CA VAL A 161 -3.10 8.64 -7.80
C VAL A 161 -4.05 7.60 -8.38
N CYS A 162 -3.72 6.31 -8.22
CA CYS A 162 -4.66 5.22 -8.49
C CYS A 162 -5.66 5.15 -7.32
N TRP A 163 -6.90 5.54 -7.59
CA TRP A 163 -7.99 5.65 -6.62
C TRP A 163 -9.09 4.63 -6.89
N MET A 164 -9.37 3.74 -5.94
CA MET A 164 -10.51 2.80 -6.03
C MET A 164 -11.28 2.82 -4.71
N GLN A 165 -12.44 3.47 -4.73
CA GLN A 165 -13.27 3.69 -3.55
C GLN A 165 -14.73 3.88 -3.96
N GLY A 166 -15.65 3.57 -3.04
CA GLY A 166 -17.06 3.98 -3.11
C GLY A 166 -18.01 2.94 -2.55
N GLU A 167 -17.56 1.69 -2.39
CA GLU A 167 -18.43 0.56 -2.08
C GLU A 167 -19.13 0.72 -0.72
N PHE A 168 -18.42 1.24 0.30
CA PHE A 168 -19.05 1.48 1.60
C PHE A 168 -19.88 2.76 1.66
N ASP A 169 -19.63 3.74 0.80
CA ASP A 169 -20.53 4.89 0.67
C ASP A 169 -21.87 4.48 0.04
N MET A 170 -21.86 3.50 -0.86
CA MET A 170 -23.08 2.94 -1.46
C MET A 170 -23.92 2.12 -0.48
N SER A 171 -23.33 1.54 0.57
CA SER A 171 -24.07 0.75 1.57
C SER A 171 -24.93 1.57 2.53
N ALA A 172 -24.67 2.89 2.60
CA ALA A 172 -25.43 3.83 3.43
C ALA A 172 -26.57 4.52 2.64
N ALA A 173 -26.75 4.17 1.36
CA ALA A 173 -27.77 4.71 0.47
C ALA A 173 -29.05 3.86 0.47
#